data_AF-A0A437CY94-F1
#
_entry.id   AF-A0A437CY94-F1
#
_cell.length_a   1.000
_cell.length_b   1.000
_cell.length_c   1.000
_cell.angle_alpha   90.00
_cell.angle_beta   90.00
_cell.angle_gamma   90.00
#
_symmetry.space_group_name_H-M   'P 1'
#
loop_
_entity.id
_entity.type
_entity.pdbx_description
1 polymer ?
#
loop_
_entity_poly.entity_id
_entity_poly.type
_entity_poly.pdbx_seq_one_letter_code
_entity_poly.pdbx_strand_id
1 'polypeptide(L)'
;MDHVQLSTQLTEAYSKMKALTGGWLLKKATGGQGRRRLTVLSPDPEGYTGAQIKIATGAGKTTIYIVPLQEELDLSPLPEDAKEFEKMPKAACKSCSREMPLQVLALHVEDCIPRISSPEDEEPLVVADFLDVETAIEKISSSEDEMIDDADCPICGRMFPKSEISMHASFCGEVSSDCPLVTNADPKDTLEDSTEVHQILCEEDVLRWLTSQIDRSREFHLCVSREDIVERGMKLWQRQKSGSPVNPLKITFIGEAGVDTGVLRLEFLTEMVAGLEKRLFEGKEGKGKIPKYSISDLDKGLFRVAGEIFAVSLAQGGPAPKFLQEWCFNFLATGKLTNITKNDVHEPQLKSLIKKLEESEVVSAYTEDIINCGYTGPINTKKKEDIIRAIVLHATMQRTPMLKELRDGLDIYNLTTVLRQRQEYCRGLFVPDNNNNKVDSNYIVSHLAPEMSETGSMKYIKEVKILNYFQDFLIELEDNQSEGDEDQLTVPKVMQWLTGQAHRHLQLSERERFKITVCFEHACFERMPDHSVCFPVVSACAQTITFPTAHLGTYEEFQQNLTTAITCAKEFQIV
;
A
#
# COMPACT_ATOMS: atom_id res chain seq x y z
N MET A 1 -27.77 1.28 40.19
CA MET A 1 -27.33 0.48 39.05
C MET A 1 -25.88 0.81 38.81
N ASP A 2 -25.02 -0.09 39.27
CA ASP A 2 -23.58 -0.06 39.04
C ASP A 2 -23.22 -0.63 37.65
N HIS A 3 -21.93 -0.62 37.31
CA HIS A 3 -21.46 -1.06 35.99
C HIS A 3 -21.74 -2.54 35.71
N VAL A 4 -21.70 -3.39 36.73
CA VAL A 4 -21.95 -4.84 36.60
C VAL A 4 -23.42 -5.09 36.29
N GLN A 5 -24.32 -4.50 37.09
CA GLN A 5 -25.77 -4.60 36.88
C GLN A 5 -26.19 -4.04 35.51
N LEU A 6 -25.58 -2.92 35.10
CA LEU A 6 -25.80 -2.34 33.79
C LEU A 6 -25.34 -3.29 32.67
N SER A 7 -24.13 -3.86 32.81
CA SER A 7 -23.59 -4.80 31.82
C SER A 7 -24.50 -6.02 31.67
N THR A 8 -24.97 -6.60 32.77
CA THR A 8 -25.93 -7.72 32.74
C THR A 8 -27.20 -7.36 31.98
N GLN A 9 -27.78 -6.18 32.23
CA GLN A 9 -28.99 -5.75 31.52
C GLN A 9 -28.75 -5.52 30.02
N LEU A 10 -27.60 -4.95 29.65
CA LEU A 10 -27.25 -4.75 28.24
C LEU A 10 -27.04 -6.09 27.53
N THR A 11 -26.39 -7.05 28.18
CA THR A 11 -26.15 -8.39 27.65
C THR A 11 -27.43 -9.25 27.57
N GLU A 12 -28.41 -9.00 28.43
CA GLU A 12 -29.75 -9.60 28.34
C GLU A 12 -30.59 -8.98 27.21
N ALA A 13 -30.52 -7.65 27.04
CA ALA A 13 -31.26 -6.94 26.00
C ALA A 13 -30.66 -7.13 24.60
N TYR A 14 -29.33 -7.28 24.51
CA TYR A 14 -28.58 -7.41 23.27
C TYR A 14 -27.71 -8.66 23.30
N SER A 15 -28.24 -9.76 22.75
CA SER A 15 -27.61 -11.09 22.71
C SER A 15 -26.17 -11.05 22.15
N LYS A 16 -25.93 -10.24 21.11
CA LYS A 16 -24.62 -10.05 20.48
C LYS A 16 -23.53 -9.54 21.44
N MET A 17 -23.90 -8.89 22.54
CA MET A 17 -22.92 -8.46 23.56
C MET A 17 -22.37 -9.59 24.41
N LYS A 18 -23.00 -10.78 24.45
CA LYS A 18 -22.48 -11.94 25.20
C LYS A 18 -21.13 -12.43 24.67
N ALA A 19 -20.87 -12.22 23.39
CA ALA A 19 -19.65 -12.68 22.72
C ALA A 19 -18.45 -11.75 22.98
N LEU A 20 -18.69 -10.52 23.44
CA LEU A 20 -17.64 -9.51 23.62
C LEU A 20 -16.75 -9.86 24.81
N THR A 21 -15.45 -10.04 24.57
CA THR A 21 -14.43 -10.26 25.60
C THR A 21 -13.64 -8.98 25.93
N GLY A 22 -13.55 -8.04 24.98
CA GLY A 22 -12.66 -6.88 25.05
C GLY A 22 -13.17 -5.57 25.68
N GLY A 23 -14.25 -5.60 26.47
CA GLY A 23 -14.83 -4.39 27.07
C GLY A 23 -15.47 -3.41 26.04
N TRP A 24 -16.23 -2.43 26.53
CA TRP A 24 -17.00 -1.51 25.68
C TRP A 24 -17.12 -0.10 26.29
N LEU A 25 -17.26 0.90 25.42
CA LEU A 25 -17.54 2.29 25.79
C LEU A 25 -18.88 2.76 25.24
N LEU A 26 -19.44 3.81 25.85
CA LEU A 26 -20.65 4.48 25.39
C LEU A 26 -20.30 5.75 24.63
N LYS A 27 -20.97 5.98 23.49
CA LYS A 27 -20.90 7.25 22.75
C LYS A 27 -22.29 7.87 22.65
N LYS A 28 -22.42 9.18 22.84
CA LYS A 28 -23.67 9.91 22.67
C LYS A 28 -23.67 10.70 21.36
N ALA A 29 -24.82 10.80 20.70
CA ALA A 29 -24.99 11.72 19.58
C ALA A 29 -25.26 13.15 20.08
N THR A 30 -24.57 14.14 19.52
CA THR A 30 -24.84 15.56 19.80
C THR A 30 -26.10 16.03 19.05
N GLY A 31 -26.87 16.96 19.63
CA GLY A 31 -28.08 17.52 19.01
C GLY A 31 -27.77 18.34 17.74
N GLY A 32 -28.66 18.27 16.75
CA GLY A 32 -28.56 18.97 15.45
C GLY A 32 -29.25 18.21 14.29
N GLN A 33 -29.51 18.88 13.16
CA GLN A 33 -29.98 18.24 11.92
C GLN A 33 -28.78 17.90 11.02
N GLY A 34 -28.74 16.69 10.44
CA GLY A 34 -27.65 16.20 9.56
C GLY A 34 -26.80 15.06 10.15
N ARG A 35 -25.57 14.89 9.64
CA ARG A 35 -24.59 13.90 10.17
C ARG A 35 -24.19 14.27 11.60
N ARG A 36 -24.50 13.39 12.56
CA ARG A 36 -24.27 13.65 14.00
C ARG A 36 -22.91 13.14 14.44
N ARG A 37 -22.09 14.02 15.04
CA ARG A 37 -20.82 13.62 15.65
C ARG A 37 -21.10 12.83 16.93
N LEU A 38 -20.42 11.69 17.09
CA LEU A 38 -20.47 10.89 18.30
C LEU A 38 -19.40 11.39 19.29
N THR A 39 -19.81 11.66 20.53
CA THR A 39 -18.89 12.01 21.62
C THR A 39 -18.79 10.85 22.59
N VAL A 40 -17.57 10.48 22.99
CA VAL A 40 -17.34 9.45 24.01
C VAL A 40 -17.89 9.93 25.34
N LEU A 41 -18.66 9.08 26.01
CA LEU A 41 -19.05 9.25 27.40
C LEU A 41 -17.98 8.54 28.23
N SER A 42 -17.12 9.29 28.93
CA SER A 42 -16.05 8.68 29.74
C SER A 42 -16.66 7.99 30.97
N PRO A 43 -16.29 6.73 31.26
CA PRO A 43 -16.71 6.05 32.49
C PRO A 43 -15.96 6.61 33.71
N ASP A 44 -16.53 6.41 34.90
CA ASP A 44 -15.83 6.64 36.17
C ASP A 44 -14.81 5.51 36.41
N PRO A 45 -13.91 5.62 37.41
CA PRO A 45 -12.96 4.55 37.76
C PRO A 45 -13.63 3.20 38.06
N GLU A 46 -14.88 3.22 38.51
CA GLU A 46 -15.71 2.03 38.80
C GLU A 46 -16.61 1.61 37.63
N GLY A 47 -16.48 2.26 36.47
CA GLY A 47 -17.27 2.03 35.25
C GLY A 47 -18.45 2.99 35.09
N TYR A 48 -19.43 2.59 34.28
CA TYR A 48 -20.65 3.40 34.06
C TYR A 48 -21.69 3.18 35.14
N THR A 49 -22.30 4.26 35.61
CA THR A 49 -23.47 4.19 36.50
C THR A 49 -24.77 4.52 35.78
N GLY A 50 -25.89 3.95 36.23
CA GLY A 50 -27.20 4.27 35.68
C GLY A 50 -27.58 5.76 35.81
N ALA A 51 -27.06 6.45 36.83
CA ALA A 51 -27.27 7.89 37.01
C ALA A 51 -26.57 8.71 35.92
N GLN A 52 -25.32 8.38 35.58
CA GLN A 52 -24.59 9.00 34.48
C GLN A 52 -25.28 8.80 33.14
N ILE A 53 -25.76 7.59 32.86
CA ILE A 53 -26.47 7.29 31.62
C ILE A 53 -27.79 8.06 31.55
N LYS A 54 -28.53 8.13 32.67
CA LYS A 54 -29.77 8.91 32.73
C LYS A 54 -29.53 10.40 32.46
N ILE A 55 -28.44 10.97 32.96
CA ILE A 55 -28.04 12.36 32.67
C ILE A 55 -27.62 12.51 31.21
N ALA A 56 -26.76 11.62 30.72
CA ALA A 56 -26.22 11.67 29.35
C ALA A 56 -27.29 11.47 28.27
N THR A 57 -28.34 10.69 28.55
CA THR A 57 -29.48 10.48 27.64
C THR A 57 -30.60 11.51 27.79
N GLY A 58 -30.51 12.44 28.76
CA GLY A 58 -31.63 13.33 29.08
C GLY A 58 -32.91 12.58 29.48
N ALA A 59 -32.76 11.53 30.30
CA ALA A 59 -33.80 10.57 30.67
C ALA A 59 -34.41 9.80 29.48
N GLY A 60 -33.55 9.32 28.57
CA GLY A 60 -33.94 8.48 27.42
C GLY A 60 -34.31 9.24 26.15
N LYS A 61 -34.12 10.56 26.10
CA LYS A 61 -34.41 11.41 24.93
C LYS A 61 -33.30 11.38 23.87
N THR A 62 -32.09 10.98 24.24
CA THR A 62 -30.91 10.96 23.36
C THR A 62 -30.38 9.54 23.23
N THR A 63 -30.16 9.12 21.97
CA THR A 63 -29.58 7.82 21.65
C THR A 63 -28.12 7.74 22.07
N ILE A 64 -27.76 6.62 22.71
CA ILE A 64 -26.39 6.24 23.03
C ILE A 64 -26.04 4.98 22.25
N TYR A 65 -24.79 4.92 21.80
CA TYR A 65 -24.21 3.83 21.03
C TYR A 65 -23.20 3.08 21.91
N ILE A 66 -23.25 1.76 21.88
CA ILE A 66 -22.28 0.88 22.54
C ILE A 66 -21.20 0.58 21.50
N VAL A 67 -19.95 0.82 21.87
CA VAL A 67 -18.79 0.63 20.98
C VAL A 67 -17.82 -0.33 21.68
N PRO A 68 -17.69 -1.57 21.21
CA PRO A 68 -16.66 -2.46 21.73
C PRO A 68 -15.27 -1.94 21.40
N LEU A 69 -14.29 -2.21 22.27
CA LEU A 69 -12.95 -1.65 22.15
C LEU A 69 -11.98 -2.49 21.30
N GLN A 70 -12.15 -3.81 21.32
CA GLN A 70 -11.18 -4.76 20.75
C GLN A 70 -11.81 -5.70 19.71
N GLU A 71 -13.13 -5.63 19.53
CA GLU A 71 -13.90 -6.52 18.66
C GLU A 71 -14.91 -5.69 17.85
N GLU A 72 -15.22 -6.14 16.64
CA GLU A 72 -16.29 -5.56 15.85
C GLU A 72 -17.55 -6.41 15.99
N LEU A 73 -18.69 -5.77 16.28
CA LEU A 73 -19.97 -6.45 16.32
C LEU A 73 -20.40 -6.77 14.89
N ASP A 74 -20.77 -8.02 14.63
CA ASP A 74 -21.35 -8.41 13.35
C ASP A 74 -22.66 -7.62 13.10
N LEU A 75 -22.63 -6.80 12.06
CA LEU A 75 -23.76 -5.97 11.60
C LEU A 75 -24.55 -6.64 10.46
N SER A 76 -24.26 -7.90 10.14
CA SER A 76 -25.05 -8.66 9.18
C SER A 76 -26.54 -8.66 9.58
N PRO A 77 -27.45 -8.52 8.60
CA PRO A 77 -28.87 -8.54 8.87
C PRO A 77 -29.26 -9.89 9.47
N LEU A 78 -30.03 -9.85 10.55
CA LEU A 78 -30.52 -11.06 11.20
C LEU A 78 -31.46 -11.82 10.24
N PRO A 79 -31.43 -13.17 10.25
CA PRO A 79 -32.34 -13.96 9.43
C PRO A 79 -33.80 -13.76 9.87
N GLU A 80 -34.75 -13.98 8.96
CA GLU A 80 -36.19 -13.68 9.14
C GLU A 80 -36.82 -14.40 10.35
N ASP A 81 -36.22 -15.52 10.79
CA ASP A 81 -36.63 -16.36 11.91
C ASP A 81 -35.84 -16.11 13.22
N ALA A 82 -35.02 -15.06 13.26
CA ALA A 82 -34.23 -14.72 14.43
C ALA A 82 -35.11 -14.46 15.68
N LYS A 83 -34.66 -14.95 16.84
CA LYS A 83 -35.40 -14.83 18.12
C LYS A 83 -35.64 -13.37 18.52
N GLU A 84 -34.75 -12.48 18.10
CA GLU A 84 -34.84 -11.03 18.28
C GLU A 84 -36.14 -10.44 17.68
N PHE A 85 -36.75 -11.12 16.70
CA PHE A 85 -37.98 -10.72 16.04
C PHE A 85 -39.26 -11.31 16.65
N GLU A 86 -39.17 -12.18 17.67
CA GLU A 86 -40.35 -12.84 18.28
C GLU A 86 -41.34 -11.84 18.90
N LYS A 87 -40.84 -10.72 19.43
CA LYS A 87 -41.66 -9.68 20.07
C LYS A 87 -42.17 -8.62 19.09
N MET A 88 -41.78 -8.69 17.81
CA MET A 88 -42.16 -7.72 16.80
C MET A 88 -43.48 -8.10 16.12
N PRO A 89 -44.32 -7.15 15.69
CA PRO A 89 -45.54 -7.45 14.96
C PRO A 89 -45.22 -8.07 13.60
N LYS A 90 -45.83 -9.22 13.30
CA LYS A 90 -45.60 -9.98 12.06
C LYS A 90 -46.79 -9.88 11.12
N ALA A 91 -46.52 -9.95 9.82
CA ALA A 91 -47.54 -10.02 8.77
C ALA A 91 -47.05 -10.92 7.61
N ALA A 92 -47.99 -11.55 6.92
CA ALA A 92 -47.67 -12.39 5.76
C ALA A 92 -47.50 -11.57 4.49
N CYS A 93 -46.46 -11.86 3.71
CA CYS A 93 -46.31 -11.34 2.36
C CYS A 93 -47.41 -11.88 1.45
N LYS A 94 -48.12 -11.00 0.73
CA LYS A 94 -49.21 -11.42 -0.17
C LYS A 94 -48.74 -12.24 -1.37
N SER A 95 -47.48 -12.14 -1.77
CA SER A 95 -46.94 -12.78 -2.97
C SER A 95 -46.32 -14.16 -2.70
N CYS A 96 -45.75 -14.39 -1.51
CA CYS A 96 -45.10 -15.67 -1.16
C CYS A 96 -45.68 -16.33 0.09
N SER A 97 -46.61 -15.66 0.79
CA SER A 97 -47.27 -16.11 2.02
C SER A 97 -46.34 -16.38 3.21
N ARG A 98 -45.07 -15.94 3.18
CA ARG A 98 -44.16 -16.03 4.33
C ARG A 98 -44.49 -14.96 5.36
N GLU A 99 -44.52 -15.36 6.62
CA GLU A 99 -44.78 -14.50 7.76
C GLU A 99 -43.46 -13.91 8.30
N MET A 100 -43.35 -12.58 8.34
CA MET A 100 -42.14 -11.89 8.76
C MET A 100 -42.45 -10.55 9.45
N PRO A 101 -41.51 -9.95 10.20
CA PRO A 101 -41.72 -8.65 10.85
C PRO A 101 -42.05 -7.55 9.84
N LEU A 102 -42.95 -6.62 10.19
CA LEU A 102 -43.43 -5.56 9.29
C LEU A 102 -42.31 -4.76 8.60
N GLN A 103 -41.22 -4.46 9.32
CA GLN A 103 -40.08 -3.72 8.79
C GLN A 103 -39.28 -4.51 7.76
N VAL A 104 -39.17 -5.83 7.95
CA VAL A 104 -38.52 -6.74 6.99
C VAL A 104 -39.44 -7.00 5.80
N LEU A 105 -40.75 -7.09 6.04
CA LEU A 105 -41.77 -7.22 5.00
C LEU A 105 -41.73 -6.06 4.00
N ALA A 106 -41.52 -4.83 4.46
CA ALA A 106 -41.43 -3.66 3.60
C ALA A 106 -40.28 -3.76 2.59
N LEU A 107 -39.12 -4.28 3.01
CA LEU A 107 -37.96 -4.52 2.14
C LEU A 107 -38.18 -5.75 1.26
N HIS A 108 -38.74 -6.83 1.83
CA HIS A 108 -39.00 -8.08 1.11
C HIS A 108 -39.97 -7.90 -0.07
N VAL A 109 -41.02 -7.08 0.08
CA VAL A 109 -42.02 -6.87 -0.98
C VAL A 109 -41.42 -6.22 -2.23
N GLU A 110 -40.33 -5.45 -2.11
CA GLU A 110 -39.63 -4.83 -3.25
C GLU A 110 -38.96 -5.89 -4.15
N ASP A 111 -38.47 -6.99 -3.56
CA ASP A 111 -37.71 -8.03 -4.26
C ASP A 111 -38.46 -9.38 -4.36
N CYS A 112 -39.68 -9.47 -3.84
CA CYS A 112 -40.42 -10.74 -3.74
C CYS A 112 -40.99 -11.18 -5.10
N ILE A 113 -40.46 -12.27 -5.65
CA ILE A 113 -41.01 -12.94 -6.84
C ILE A 113 -42.25 -13.76 -6.44
N PRO A 114 -43.41 -13.59 -7.11
CA PRO A 114 -44.62 -14.33 -6.78
C PRO A 114 -44.44 -15.84 -6.99
N ARG A 115 -44.81 -16.63 -5.98
CA ARG A 115 -44.95 -18.08 -6.15
C ARG A 115 -46.22 -18.32 -6.94
N ILE A 116 -46.11 -18.92 -8.13
CA ILE A 116 -47.26 -19.48 -8.85
C ILE A 116 -47.77 -20.64 -8.00
N SER A 117 -48.80 -20.39 -7.21
CA SER A 117 -49.67 -21.41 -6.64
C SER A 117 -50.81 -21.64 -7.64
N SER A 118 -50.77 -22.76 -8.35
CA SER A 118 -51.90 -23.27 -9.13
C SER A 118 -53.04 -23.70 -8.19
N PRO A 119 -54.28 -23.28 -8.43
CA PRO A 119 -55.44 -24.03 -7.99
C PRO A 119 -55.92 -24.98 -9.10
N GLU A 120 -56.24 -26.19 -8.68
CA GLU A 120 -56.95 -27.24 -9.40
C GLU A 120 -58.35 -26.74 -9.82
N ASP A 121 -58.80 -27.07 -11.05
CA ASP A 121 -60.08 -27.74 -11.35
C ASP A 121 -60.40 -27.75 -12.88
N GLU A 122 -60.73 -28.97 -13.37
CA GLU A 122 -61.52 -29.38 -14.56
C GLU A 122 -60.91 -29.41 -16.01
N GLU A 123 -60.36 -30.60 -16.35
CA GLU A 123 -60.54 -31.52 -17.53
C GLU A 123 -61.03 -31.06 -18.94
N PRO A 124 -60.84 -31.89 -20.01
CA PRO A 124 -59.61 -32.49 -20.55
C PRO A 124 -59.55 -32.26 -22.09
N LEU A 125 -58.49 -32.72 -22.79
CA LEU A 125 -58.55 -33.30 -24.16
C LEU A 125 -57.11 -33.60 -24.66
N VAL A 126 -56.76 -34.90 -24.71
CA VAL A 126 -56.05 -35.68 -25.76
C VAL A 126 -55.06 -34.93 -26.69
N VAL A 127 -53.86 -35.43 -27.02
CA VAL A 127 -53.36 -36.80 -27.22
C VAL A 127 -51.83 -36.76 -27.36
N ALA A 128 -51.22 -37.92 -27.05
CA ALA A 128 -49.98 -38.49 -27.63
C ALA A 128 -48.62 -37.91 -27.20
N ASP A 129 -47.60 -38.71 -26.90
CA ASP A 129 -47.49 -40.13 -26.54
C ASP A 129 -46.05 -40.29 -26.01
N PHE A 130 -45.93 -40.95 -24.85
CA PHE A 130 -44.92 -41.93 -24.42
C PHE A 130 -43.44 -41.52 -24.32
N LEU A 131 -42.87 -41.38 -23.11
CA LEU A 131 -42.45 -42.41 -22.11
C LEU A 131 -41.08 -43.04 -22.52
N ASP A 132 -40.12 -43.34 -21.65
CA ASP A 132 -40.10 -43.41 -20.19
C ASP A 132 -38.66 -43.49 -19.68
N VAL A 133 -38.49 -43.06 -18.43
CA VAL A 133 -37.41 -43.47 -17.52
C VAL A 133 -38.01 -44.52 -16.60
N GLU A 134 -37.35 -45.66 -16.36
CA GLU A 134 -37.35 -46.37 -15.06
C GLU A 134 -36.45 -47.61 -15.15
N THR A 135 -35.42 -47.78 -14.30
CA THR A 135 -35.40 -48.33 -12.92
C THR A 135 -35.99 -49.75 -12.79
N ALA A 136 -35.15 -50.75 -12.43
CA ALA A 136 -35.32 -51.65 -11.27
C ALA A 136 -34.70 -53.08 -11.42
N ILE A 137 -33.75 -53.39 -10.52
CA ILE A 137 -33.61 -54.59 -9.65
C ILE A 137 -33.54 -56.02 -10.29
N GLU A 138 -32.42 -56.75 -10.12
CA GLU A 138 -32.26 -57.98 -9.28
C GLU A 138 -30.96 -58.80 -9.54
N LYS A 139 -30.20 -58.99 -8.44
CA LYS A 139 -29.41 -60.15 -7.95
C LYS A 139 -28.61 -61.13 -8.86
N ILE A 140 -27.30 -61.17 -8.52
CA ILE A 140 -26.38 -62.31 -8.27
C ILE A 140 -25.97 -63.22 -9.46
N SER A 141 -24.70 -63.11 -9.90
CA SER A 141 -23.62 -64.11 -9.65
C SER A 141 -22.35 -63.88 -10.49
N SER A 142 -21.20 -64.13 -9.85
CA SER A 142 -19.93 -64.70 -10.36
C SER A 142 -18.94 -63.93 -11.28
N SER A 143 -17.67 -64.05 -10.86
CA SER A 143 -16.40 -64.16 -11.59
C SER A 143 -15.75 -62.93 -12.26
N GLU A 144 -14.64 -62.50 -11.65
CA GLU A 144 -13.27 -62.39 -12.18
C GLU A 144 -12.98 -61.69 -13.54
N ASP A 145 -11.99 -60.78 -13.44
CA ASP A 145 -11.10 -60.19 -14.45
C ASP A 145 -11.57 -59.08 -15.42
N GLU A 146 -11.00 -57.90 -15.16
CA GLU A 146 -10.45 -56.86 -16.04
C GLU A 146 -11.23 -56.38 -17.28
N MET A 147 -11.64 -55.11 -17.25
CA MET A 147 -11.41 -54.13 -18.32
C MET A 147 -11.74 -52.72 -17.79
N ILE A 148 -10.73 -51.87 -17.61
CA ILE A 148 -10.91 -50.44 -17.29
C ILE A 148 -11.32 -49.75 -18.60
N ASP A 149 -12.58 -49.30 -18.66
CA ASP A 149 -13.15 -48.59 -19.82
C ASP A 149 -12.78 -47.10 -19.73
N ASP A 150 -11.64 -46.76 -20.34
CA ASP A 150 -11.13 -45.39 -20.42
C ASP A 150 -11.82 -44.61 -21.56
N ALA A 151 -12.08 -43.32 -21.32
CA ALA A 151 -12.60 -42.37 -22.31
C ALA A 151 -11.60 -41.21 -22.50
N ASP A 152 -11.58 -40.62 -23.70
CA ASP A 152 -10.69 -39.51 -24.05
C ASP A 152 -11.28 -38.17 -23.59
N CYS A 153 -10.48 -37.39 -22.86
CA CYS A 153 -10.87 -36.02 -22.53
C CYS A 153 -10.83 -35.16 -23.80
N PRO A 154 -11.95 -34.52 -24.21
CA PRO A 154 -12.01 -33.73 -25.45
C PRO A 154 -11.19 -32.43 -25.41
N ILE A 155 -10.62 -32.07 -24.25
CA ILE A 155 -9.85 -30.83 -24.04
C ILE A 155 -8.34 -31.09 -24.15
N CYS A 156 -7.81 -32.11 -23.46
CA CYS A 156 -6.37 -32.42 -23.46
C CYS A 156 -5.99 -33.68 -24.26
N GLY A 157 -6.97 -34.46 -24.75
CA GLY A 157 -6.74 -35.67 -25.53
C GLY A 157 -6.14 -36.85 -24.74
N ARG A 158 -6.10 -36.77 -23.41
CA ARG A 158 -5.61 -37.86 -22.54
C ARG A 158 -6.75 -38.80 -22.15
N MET A 159 -6.41 -40.08 -21.97
CA MET A 159 -7.34 -41.13 -21.58
C MET A 159 -7.51 -41.15 -20.07
N PHE A 160 -8.77 -41.18 -19.61
CA PHE A 160 -9.11 -41.26 -18.20
C PHE A 160 -10.23 -42.28 -17.99
N PRO A 161 -10.28 -42.92 -16.81
CA PRO A 161 -11.42 -43.73 -16.44
C PRO A 161 -12.70 -42.88 -16.50
N LYS A 162 -13.80 -43.43 -17.03
CA LYS A 162 -15.09 -42.71 -17.15
C LYS A 162 -15.59 -42.12 -15.82
N SER A 163 -15.20 -42.66 -14.68
CA SER A 163 -15.53 -42.12 -13.35
C SER A 163 -14.83 -40.79 -13.03
N GLU A 164 -13.69 -40.52 -13.64
CA GLU A 164 -12.85 -39.36 -13.35
C GLU A 164 -12.88 -38.32 -14.48
N ILE A 165 -13.36 -38.70 -15.67
CA ILE A 165 -13.42 -37.79 -16.82
C ILE A 165 -14.29 -36.56 -16.56
N SER A 166 -15.40 -36.68 -15.81
CA SER A 166 -16.24 -35.51 -15.52
C SER A 166 -15.54 -34.53 -14.58
N MET A 167 -14.81 -35.05 -13.59
CA MET A 167 -14.03 -34.23 -12.66
C MET A 167 -12.85 -33.59 -13.40
N HIS A 168 -12.08 -34.37 -14.16
CA HIS A 168 -10.99 -33.84 -14.95
C HIS A 168 -11.47 -32.81 -15.98
N ALA A 169 -12.53 -33.08 -16.75
CA ALA A 169 -13.08 -32.13 -17.73
C ALA A 169 -13.53 -30.81 -17.09
N SER A 170 -13.92 -30.83 -15.82
CA SER A 170 -14.28 -29.62 -15.05
C SER A 170 -13.08 -28.71 -14.78
N PHE A 171 -11.85 -29.25 -14.74
CA PHE A 171 -10.62 -28.50 -14.43
C PHE A 171 -9.67 -28.39 -15.63
N CYS A 172 -9.84 -29.22 -16.66
CA CYS A 172 -8.94 -29.30 -17.81
C CYS A 172 -8.94 -28.04 -18.69
N GLY A 173 -9.99 -27.21 -18.60
CA GLY A 173 -10.09 -25.93 -19.32
C GLY A 173 -9.41 -24.75 -18.63
N GLU A 174 -8.94 -24.91 -17.38
CA GLU A 174 -8.45 -23.80 -16.55
C GLU A 174 -6.96 -23.89 -16.21
N VAL A 175 -6.11 -24.47 -17.06
CA VAL A 175 -4.66 -24.21 -17.01
C VAL A 175 -4.07 -24.33 -18.42
N SER A 176 -3.52 -23.24 -18.94
CA SER A 176 -2.64 -23.27 -20.10
C SER A 176 -1.30 -23.92 -19.71
N SER A 177 -1.02 -25.07 -20.33
CA SER A 177 0.25 -25.81 -20.41
C SER A 177 1.44 -24.87 -20.71
N ASP A 178 2.65 -25.07 -20.18
CA ASP A 178 3.49 -26.25 -20.41
C ASP A 178 4.47 -26.54 -19.27
N CYS A 179 4.61 -27.82 -18.90
CA CYS A 179 5.79 -28.34 -18.19
C CYS A 179 6.13 -29.73 -18.73
N PRO A 180 7.36 -29.98 -19.21
CA PRO A 180 7.85 -31.33 -19.47
C PRO A 180 8.51 -31.95 -18.22
N LEU A 181 8.03 -33.16 -17.94
CA LEU A 181 8.48 -34.26 -17.08
C LEU A 181 9.93 -34.27 -16.56
N VAL A 182 10.02 -34.56 -15.25
CA VAL A 182 11.20 -34.92 -14.46
C VAL A 182 11.73 -36.32 -14.83
N THR A 183 13.05 -36.47 -14.87
CA THR A 183 13.70 -37.78 -14.66
C THR A 183 14.67 -37.69 -13.48
N ASN A 184 14.72 -38.78 -12.71
CA ASN A 184 15.21 -38.91 -11.34
C ASN A 184 16.73 -38.76 -11.16
N ALA A 185 17.16 -38.07 -10.10
CA ALA A 185 18.45 -38.27 -9.41
C ALA A 185 18.40 -37.75 -7.95
N ASP A 186 19.20 -38.36 -7.09
CA ASP A 186 19.15 -38.48 -5.62
C ASP A 186 19.11 -37.20 -4.74
N PRO A 187 18.67 -37.31 -3.46
CA PRO A 187 18.41 -36.18 -2.58
C PRO A 187 19.62 -35.79 -1.72
N LYS A 188 20.01 -34.51 -1.79
CA LYS A 188 20.60 -33.75 -0.66
C LYS A 188 20.58 -32.24 -0.96
N ASP A 189 20.16 -31.49 0.05
CA ASP A 189 20.19 -30.03 0.24
C ASP A 189 18.99 -29.20 -0.28
N THR A 190 18.28 -28.63 0.71
CA THR A 190 17.47 -27.39 0.70
C THR A 190 16.40 -27.27 -0.39
N LEU A 191 15.17 -27.70 -0.09
CA LEU A 191 14.02 -27.56 -1.00
C LEU A 191 12.74 -27.13 -0.26
N GLU A 192 12.77 -25.97 0.39
CA GLU A 192 11.54 -25.24 0.74
C GLU A 192 11.56 -23.77 0.26
N ASP A 193 12.72 -23.20 -0.08
CA ASP A 193 12.86 -21.78 -0.44
C ASP A 193 12.74 -21.50 -1.97
N SER A 194 12.92 -22.51 -2.83
CA SER A 194 12.99 -22.31 -4.28
C SER A 194 11.63 -22.22 -4.96
N THR A 195 10.60 -22.89 -4.45
CA THR A 195 9.29 -23.02 -5.12
C THR A 195 8.48 -21.73 -5.14
N GLU A 196 8.65 -20.82 -4.18
CA GLU A 196 7.85 -19.58 -4.11
C GLU A 196 8.41 -18.45 -4.98
N VAL A 197 9.75 -18.32 -5.11
CA VAL A 197 10.37 -17.30 -5.96
C VAL A 197 10.08 -17.54 -7.45
N HIS A 198 9.69 -18.77 -7.84
CA HIS A 198 9.25 -19.10 -9.20
C HIS A 198 7.98 -18.37 -9.66
N GLN A 199 7.19 -17.81 -8.74
CA GLN A 199 5.96 -17.09 -9.08
C GLN A 199 6.19 -15.60 -9.41
N ILE A 200 7.41 -15.08 -9.25
CA ILE A 200 7.74 -13.69 -9.58
C ILE A 200 7.96 -13.56 -11.09
N LEU A 201 6.98 -12.94 -11.77
CA LEU A 201 6.96 -12.74 -13.22
C LEU A 201 6.96 -11.26 -13.63
N CYS A 202 6.86 -10.34 -12.67
CA CYS A 202 6.92 -8.91 -12.89
C CYS A 202 7.39 -8.14 -11.63
N GLU A 203 7.64 -6.84 -11.78
CA GLU A 203 8.01 -5.96 -10.67
C GLU A 203 6.94 -5.94 -9.55
N GLU A 204 5.65 -6.05 -9.90
CA GLU A 204 4.56 -6.05 -8.91
C GLU A 204 4.54 -7.33 -8.06
N ASP A 205 4.92 -8.47 -8.64
CA ASP A 205 5.04 -9.72 -7.89
C ASP A 205 6.20 -9.68 -6.90
N VAL A 206 7.30 -8.98 -7.22
CA VAL A 206 8.39 -8.72 -6.26
C VAL A 206 7.84 -7.99 -5.04
N LEU A 207 7.09 -6.91 -5.25
CA LEU A 207 6.51 -6.12 -4.16
C LEU A 207 5.49 -6.94 -3.36
N ARG A 208 4.61 -7.69 -4.02
CA ARG A 208 3.61 -8.55 -3.35
C ARG A 208 4.29 -9.63 -2.50
N TRP A 209 5.36 -10.22 -3.01
CA TRP A 209 6.15 -11.20 -2.29
C TRP A 209 6.82 -10.56 -1.07
N LEU A 210 7.45 -9.38 -1.18
CA LEU A 210 8.03 -8.69 -0.03
C LEU A 210 6.97 -8.38 1.04
N THR A 211 5.79 -7.92 0.63
CA THR A 211 4.66 -7.68 1.54
C THR A 211 4.21 -8.95 2.27
N SER A 212 4.27 -10.12 1.63
CA SER A 212 3.89 -11.39 2.26
C SER A 212 4.90 -11.88 3.30
N GLN A 213 6.16 -11.43 3.23
CA GLN A 213 7.21 -11.78 4.18
C GLN A 213 7.15 -10.98 5.50
N ILE A 214 6.25 -9.99 5.61
CA ILE A 214 6.16 -9.14 6.81
C ILE A 214 5.65 -9.95 8.01
N ASP A 215 6.46 -10.04 9.06
CA ASP A 215 6.09 -10.71 10.30
C ASP A 215 5.17 -9.85 11.15
N ARG A 216 3.88 -10.20 11.17
CA ARG A 216 2.84 -9.48 11.94
C ARG A 216 2.76 -9.86 13.42
N SER A 217 3.71 -10.64 13.94
CA SER A 217 3.72 -11.06 15.35
C SER A 217 4.01 -9.92 16.35
N ARG A 218 4.68 -8.86 15.90
CA ARG A 218 5.06 -7.68 16.70
C ARG A 218 4.93 -6.41 15.88
N GLU A 219 5.06 -5.26 16.54
CA GLU A 219 5.18 -3.95 15.88
C GLU A 219 6.61 -3.42 16.04
N PHE A 220 7.17 -2.87 14.96
CA PHE A 220 8.41 -2.08 15.00
C PHE A 220 8.06 -0.61 15.11
N HIS A 221 8.08 -0.10 16.35
CA HIS A 221 7.56 1.22 16.66
C HIS A 221 8.68 2.26 16.84
N LEU A 222 8.61 3.37 16.09
CA LEU A 222 9.55 4.49 16.19
C LEU A 222 8.82 5.79 16.54
N CYS A 223 9.33 6.47 17.56
CA CYS A 223 8.86 7.79 17.97
C CYS A 223 9.92 8.85 17.61
N VAL A 224 9.62 9.70 16.62
CA VAL A 224 10.57 10.61 15.95
C VAL A 224 10.08 12.06 16.01
N SER A 225 11.00 13.02 15.99
CA SER A 225 10.66 14.42 15.73
C SER A 225 10.55 14.66 14.22
N ARG A 226 9.72 15.64 13.81
CA ARG A 226 9.73 16.14 12.42
C ARG A 226 11.03 16.87 12.06
N GLU A 227 11.74 17.37 13.07
CA GLU A 227 13.09 17.90 12.92
C GLU A 227 14.10 16.75 12.84
N ASP A 228 15.03 16.84 11.90
CA ASP A 228 16.16 15.90 11.74
C ASP A 228 15.74 14.42 11.60
N ILE A 229 14.69 14.18 10.80
CA ILE A 229 14.10 12.86 10.57
C ILE A 229 15.18 11.82 10.19
N VAL A 230 16.15 12.20 9.37
CA VAL A 230 17.16 11.29 8.82
C VAL A 230 18.13 10.80 9.89
N GLU A 231 18.85 11.70 10.56
CA GLU A 231 19.85 11.31 11.57
C GLU A 231 19.17 10.71 12.82
N ARG A 232 18.04 11.31 13.25
CA ARG A 232 17.28 10.76 14.38
C ARG A 232 16.67 9.40 14.05
N GLY A 233 16.09 9.27 12.86
CA GLY A 233 15.47 8.04 12.34
C GLY A 233 16.47 6.89 12.32
N MET A 234 17.64 7.07 11.68
CA MET A 234 18.70 6.05 11.67
C MET A 234 19.14 5.65 13.08
N LYS A 235 19.34 6.64 13.97
CA LYS A 235 19.78 6.37 15.35
C LYS A 235 18.75 5.56 16.15
N LEU A 236 17.46 5.82 15.96
CA LEU A 236 16.39 5.03 16.59
C LEU A 236 16.27 3.65 15.95
N TRP A 237 16.43 3.59 14.63
CA TRP A 237 16.43 2.35 13.85
C TRP A 237 17.50 1.37 14.33
N GLN A 238 18.67 1.85 14.76
CA GLN A 238 19.72 1.00 15.32
C GLN A 238 19.48 0.59 16.78
N ARG A 239 18.71 1.38 17.54
CA ARG A 239 18.50 1.20 18.99
C ARG A 239 17.27 0.35 19.32
N GLN A 240 16.85 -0.50 18.39
CA GLN A 240 15.62 -1.31 18.43
C GLN A 240 15.41 -1.92 19.82
N LYS A 241 14.29 -1.58 20.47
CA LYS A 241 13.93 -2.12 21.80
C LYS A 241 12.73 -3.06 21.76
N SER A 242 11.86 -2.89 20.77
CA SER A 242 10.63 -3.68 20.57
C SER A 242 10.38 -3.81 19.07
N GLY A 243 10.24 -5.06 18.61
CA GLY A 243 10.17 -5.39 17.19
C GLY A 243 11.52 -5.20 16.47
N SER A 244 11.53 -5.55 15.19
CA SER A 244 12.65 -5.33 14.27
C SER A 244 12.13 -4.96 12.88
N PRO A 245 13.00 -4.59 11.92
CA PRO A 245 12.58 -4.14 10.59
C PRO A 245 11.77 -5.15 9.78
N VAL A 246 11.74 -6.43 10.19
CA VAL A 246 10.88 -7.46 9.56
C VAL A 246 9.41 -7.35 9.98
N ASN A 247 9.11 -6.59 11.03
CA ASN A 247 7.77 -6.36 11.53
C ASN A 247 7.13 -5.11 10.89
N PRO A 248 5.79 -4.96 10.94
CA PRO A 248 5.11 -3.74 10.55
C PRO A 248 5.70 -2.50 11.23
N LEU A 249 6.15 -1.55 10.43
CA LEU A 249 6.68 -0.26 10.88
C LEU A 249 5.50 0.62 11.31
N LYS A 250 5.65 1.25 12.48
CA LYS A 250 4.66 2.17 13.04
C LYS A 250 5.36 3.43 13.54
N ILE A 251 4.89 4.58 13.09
CA ILE A 251 5.51 5.88 13.37
C ILE A 251 4.65 6.70 14.31
N THR A 252 5.28 7.42 15.22
CA THR A 252 4.64 8.51 15.97
C THR A 252 5.53 9.72 15.95
N PHE A 253 4.98 10.85 15.54
CA PHE A 253 5.67 12.13 15.61
C PHE A 253 5.47 12.75 17.00
N ILE A 254 6.57 13.21 17.61
CA ILE A 254 6.55 13.78 18.95
C ILE A 254 5.66 15.04 18.96
N GLY A 255 4.66 15.04 19.83
CA GLY A 255 3.74 16.18 19.99
C GLY A 255 2.47 16.11 19.15
N GLU A 256 2.31 15.08 18.31
CA GLU A 256 1.14 14.91 17.44
C GLU A 256 0.19 13.85 17.97
N ALA A 257 -1.08 14.22 18.10
CA ALA A 257 -2.16 13.29 18.44
C ALA A 257 -2.58 12.53 17.16
N GLY A 258 -1.81 11.52 16.78
CA GLY A 258 -2.08 10.67 15.62
C GLY A 258 -1.80 9.19 15.91
N VAL A 259 -2.77 8.33 15.60
CA VAL A 259 -2.51 6.88 15.48
C VAL A 259 -2.08 6.65 14.04
N ASP A 260 -0.93 6.00 13.84
CA ASP A 260 -0.46 5.65 12.50
C ASP A 260 -1.42 4.65 11.85
N THR A 261 -2.26 5.16 10.94
CA THR A 261 -3.12 4.35 10.06
C THR A 261 -2.37 3.89 8.80
N GLY A 262 -1.06 4.14 8.71
CA GLY A 262 -0.20 3.89 7.56
C GLY A 262 0.35 5.16 6.92
N VAL A 263 -0.35 6.31 7.06
CA VAL A 263 0.07 7.58 6.47
C VAL A 263 1.35 8.13 7.10
N LEU A 264 1.49 8.03 8.43
CA LEU A 264 2.70 8.52 9.11
C LEU A 264 3.91 7.66 8.76
N ARG A 265 3.71 6.35 8.58
CA ARG A 265 4.74 5.46 8.04
C ARG A 265 5.18 5.88 6.64
N LEU A 266 4.25 6.13 5.73
CA LEU A 266 4.58 6.54 4.35
C LEU A 266 5.32 7.87 4.33
N GLU A 267 4.85 8.85 5.10
CA GLU A 267 5.52 10.14 5.24
C GLU A 267 6.96 9.98 5.74
N PHE A 268 7.15 9.19 6.80
CA PHE A 268 8.48 8.91 7.33
C PHE A 268 9.39 8.22 6.31
N LEU A 269 8.90 7.18 5.61
CA LEU A 269 9.69 6.46 4.61
C LEU A 269 10.04 7.35 3.41
N THR A 270 9.12 8.22 2.99
CA THR A 270 9.38 9.23 1.95
C THR A 270 10.55 10.14 2.33
N GLU A 271 10.52 10.72 3.52
CA GLU A 271 11.59 11.58 4.02
C GLU A 271 12.91 10.82 4.23
N MET A 272 12.84 9.59 4.76
CA MET A 272 14.01 8.78 5.01
C MET A 272 14.73 8.38 3.72
N VAL A 273 14.02 7.87 2.70
CA VAL A 273 14.66 7.42 1.45
C VAL A 273 15.30 8.61 0.72
N ALA A 274 14.59 9.74 0.60
CA ALA A 274 15.14 10.95 -0.01
C ALA A 274 16.33 11.52 0.79
N GLY A 275 16.23 11.51 2.13
CA GLY A 275 17.29 11.96 3.01
C GLY A 275 18.54 11.08 2.97
N LEU A 276 18.38 9.76 2.96
CA LEU A 276 19.46 8.80 2.83
C LEU A 276 20.17 8.94 1.48
N GLU A 277 19.41 9.13 0.40
CA GLU A 277 19.96 9.43 -0.94
C GLU A 277 20.92 10.63 -0.89
N LYS A 278 20.51 11.74 -0.25
CA LYS A 278 21.36 12.93 -0.09
C LYS A 278 22.54 12.70 0.85
N ARG A 279 22.33 11.97 1.96
CA ARG A 279 23.32 11.82 3.04
C ARG A 279 24.41 10.79 2.74
N LEU A 280 24.05 9.65 2.17
CA LEU A 280 24.92 8.48 2.01
C LEU A 280 25.33 8.18 0.56
N PHE A 281 24.70 8.83 -0.44
CA PHE A 281 24.99 8.58 -1.85
C PHE A 281 25.46 9.85 -2.57
N GLU A 282 26.29 9.67 -3.61
CA GLU A 282 26.84 10.72 -4.45
C GLU A 282 26.74 10.34 -5.93
N GLY A 283 26.60 11.34 -6.80
CA GLY A 283 26.46 11.12 -8.23
C GLY A 283 25.81 12.30 -8.91
N LYS A 284 25.73 12.26 -10.24
CA LYS A 284 25.06 13.29 -11.04
C LYS A 284 23.60 12.89 -11.26
N GLU A 285 22.71 13.87 -11.26
CA GLU A 285 21.31 13.64 -11.60
C GLU A 285 21.19 13.00 -13.00
N GLY A 286 20.23 12.09 -13.16
CA GLY A 286 20.00 11.32 -14.38
C GLY A 286 21.03 10.22 -14.71
N LYS A 287 22.15 10.12 -13.98
CA LYS A 287 23.19 9.07 -14.20
C LYS A 287 23.28 8.04 -13.07
N GLY A 288 22.34 8.08 -12.14
CA GLY A 288 22.40 7.32 -10.89
C GLY A 288 23.52 7.79 -9.95
N LYS A 289 23.48 7.23 -8.75
CA LYS A 289 24.34 7.54 -7.62
C LYS A 289 25.01 6.26 -7.10
N ILE A 290 26.11 6.46 -6.41
CA ILE A 290 26.91 5.42 -5.76
C ILE A 290 27.03 5.75 -4.28
N PRO A 291 27.36 4.78 -3.41
CA PRO A 291 27.67 5.10 -2.01
C PRO A 291 28.81 6.11 -1.91
N LYS A 292 28.68 7.09 -1.01
CA LYS A 292 29.77 7.99 -0.63
C LYS A 292 30.87 7.19 0.05
N TYR A 293 32.13 7.51 -0.27
CA TYR A 293 33.24 6.93 0.46
C TYR A 293 33.38 7.55 1.85
N SER A 294 32.80 6.91 2.85
CA SER A 294 32.87 7.34 4.24
C SER A 294 33.13 6.13 5.13
N ILE A 295 34.38 5.99 5.60
CA ILE A 295 34.75 4.96 6.58
C ILE A 295 34.06 5.22 7.92
N SER A 296 33.81 6.48 8.27
CA SER A 296 33.10 6.85 9.50
C SER A 296 31.63 6.43 9.49
N ASP A 297 30.96 6.52 8.33
CA ASP A 297 29.56 6.09 8.20
C ASP A 297 29.46 4.55 8.08
N LEU A 298 30.48 3.93 7.46
CA LEU A 298 30.66 2.48 7.43
C LEU A 298 30.86 1.90 8.84
N ASP A 299 31.78 2.46 9.64
CA ASP A 299 32.04 2.01 11.03
C ASP A 299 30.79 2.09 11.92
N LYS A 300 29.93 3.08 11.65
CA LYS A 300 28.64 3.23 12.33
C LYS A 300 27.54 2.29 11.80
N GLY A 301 27.80 1.50 10.76
CA GLY A 301 26.84 0.59 10.14
C GLY A 301 25.68 1.30 9.44
N LEU A 302 25.87 2.54 8.97
CA LEU A 302 24.78 3.33 8.39
C LEU A 302 24.32 2.79 7.03
N PHE A 303 25.21 2.17 6.25
CA PHE A 303 24.83 1.58 4.97
C PHE A 303 23.95 0.35 5.16
N ARG A 304 24.20 -0.45 6.21
CA ARG A 304 23.30 -1.54 6.59
C ARG A 304 21.91 -1.04 6.95
N VAL A 305 21.83 -0.01 7.79
CA VAL A 305 20.54 0.61 8.16
C VAL A 305 19.81 1.15 6.93
N ALA A 306 20.51 1.78 6.00
CA ALA A 306 19.91 2.23 4.74
C ALA A 306 19.33 1.06 3.93
N GLY A 307 20.02 -0.09 3.91
CA GLY A 307 19.54 -1.30 3.24
C GLY A 307 18.25 -1.84 3.86
N GLU A 308 18.20 -1.90 5.19
CA GLU A 308 16.99 -2.29 5.92
C GLU A 308 15.83 -1.33 5.62
N ILE A 309 16.07 -0.02 5.64
CA ILE A 309 15.05 1.00 5.35
C ILE A 309 14.54 0.87 3.91
N PHE A 310 15.42 0.61 2.94
CA PHE A 310 15.02 0.41 1.55
C PHE A 310 14.15 -0.83 1.39
N ALA A 311 14.50 -1.94 2.03
CA ALA A 311 13.69 -3.15 2.00
C ALA A 311 12.32 -2.95 2.70
N VAL A 312 12.28 -2.27 3.86
CA VAL A 312 11.02 -1.88 4.52
C VAL A 312 10.19 -0.96 3.63
N SER A 313 10.83 -0.01 2.94
CA SER A 313 10.15 0.90 2.03
C SER A 313 9.45 0.14 0.91
N LEU A 314 10.15 -0.78 0.25
CA LEU A 314 9.59 -1.63 -0.80
C LEU A 314 8.46 -2.55 -0.29
N ALA A 315 8.62 -3.16 0.89
CA ALA A 315 7.65 -4.10 1.45
C ALA A 315 6.40 -3.40 2.02
N GLN A 316 6.51 -2.17 2.52
CA GLN A 316 5.46 -1.51 3.30
C GLN A 316 4.85 -0.26 2.63
N GLY A 317 5.06 -0.11 1.32
CA GLY A 317 4.42 0.90 0.46
C GLY A 317 5.17 2.24 0.33
N GLY A 318 6.35 2.36 0.93
CA GLY A 318 7.21 3.53 0.78
C GLY A 318 7.84 3.64 -0.62
N PRO A 319 8.64 4.71 -0.88
CA PRO A 319 9.27 4.87 -2.18
C PRO A 319 10.38 3.85 -2.43
N ALA A 320 10.54 3.44 -3.69
CA ALA A 320 11.66 2.62 -4.11
C ALA A 320 12.97 3.47 -4.18
N PRO A 321 14.14 2.93 -3.80
CA PRO A 321 15.43 3.63 -3.84
C PRO A 321 15.99 3.72 -5.28
N LYS A 322 15.21 4.35 -6.18
CA LYS A 322 15.42 4.39 -7.63
C LYS A 322 16.48 5.42 -8.05
N PHE A 323 17.66 5.36 -7.45
CA PHE A 323 18.75 6.30 -7.67
C PHE A 323 20.11 5.64 -7.82
N LEU A 324 20.24 4.30 -7.76
CA LEU A 324 21.52 3.62 -7.85
C LEU A 324 22.03 3.52 -9.29
N GLN A 325 23.35 3.54 -9.46
CA GLN A 325 23.98 3.16 -10.74
C GLN A 325 23.82 1.67 -11.02
N GLU A 326 23.81 1.30 -12.31
CA GLU A 326 23.65 -0.08 -12.78
C GLU A 326 24.64 -1.05 -12.12
N TRP A 327 25.91 -0.67 -12.03
CA TRP A 327 26.95 -1.53 -11.46
C TRP A 327 26.76 -1.73 -9.94
N CYS A 328 26.20 -0.75 -9.22
CA CYS A 328 25.85 -0.89 -7.81
C CYS A 328 24.71 -1.90 -7.65
N PHE A 329 23.67 -1.80 -8.47
CA PHE A 329 22.57 -2.77 -8.48
C PHE A 329 23.06 -4.20 -8.80
N ASN A 330 23.90 -4.35 -9.83
CA ASN A 330 24.50 -5.64 -10.19
C ASN A 330 25.31 -6.23 -9.02
N PHE A 331 26.02 -5.39 -8.26
CA PHE A 331 26.70 -5.83 -7.05
C PHE A 331 25.72 -6.25 -5.95
N LEU A 332 24.64 -5.49 -5.71
CA LEU A 332 23.60 -5.85 -4.74
C LEU A 332 22.90 -7.17 -5.09
N ALA A 333 22.74 -7.49 -6.37
CA ALA A 333 22.20 -8.77 -6.83
C ALA A 333 23.21 -9.93 -6.73
N THR A 334 24.43 -9.73 -7.23
CA THR A 334 25.38 -10.84 -7.47
C THR A 334 26.54 -10.94 -6.46
N GLY A 335 26.86 -9.85 -5.77
CA GLY A 335 28.02 -9.72 -4.88
C GLY A 335 29.33 -9.57 -5.64
N LYS A 336 29.27 -9.36 -6.95
CA LYS A 336 30.43 -9.28 -7.84
C LYS A 336 30.45 -7.94 -8.57
N LEU A 337 31.65 -7.43 -8.79
CA LEU A 337 31.90 -6.25 -9.62
C LEU A 337 31.89 -6.66 -11.09
N THR A 338 30.83 -6.31 -11.82
CA THR A 338 30.65 -6.62 -13.25
C THR A 338 30.32 -5.35 -14.04
N ASN A 339 30.72 -5.31 -15.31
CA ASN A 339 30.36 -4.26 -16.27
C ASN A 339 30.75 -2.82 -15.87
N ILE A 340 31.85 -2.65 -15.12
CA ILE A 340 32.36 -1.36 -14.67
C ILE A 340 33.24 -0.70 -15.74
N THR A 341 33.07 0.61 -15.90
CA THR A 341 33.73 1.44 -16.89
C THR A 341 34.37 2.68 -16.26
N LYS A 342 35.17 3.41 -17.05
CA LYS A 342 35.76 4.70 -16.64
C LYS A 342 34.73 5.79 -16.30
N ASN A 343 33.48 5.65 -16.76
CA ASN A 343 32.41 6.61 -16.47
C ASN A 343 31.84 6.44 -15.05
N ASP A 344 32.12 5.31 -14.40
CA ASP A 344 31.64 4.95 -13.06
C ASP A 344 32.56 5.46 -11.94
N VAL A 345 33.74 5.96 -12.29
CA VAL A 345 34.64 6.66 -11.35
C VAL A 345 34.01 8.01 -11.03
N HIS A 346 33.95 8.40 -9.76
CA HIS A 346 33.35 9.68 -9.35
C HIS A 346 34.37 10.70 -8.84
N GLU A 347 35.47 10.23 -8.26
CA GLU A 347 36.55 11.01 -7.67
C GLU A 347 37.16 11.98 -8.70
N PRO A 348 37.15 13.30 -8.44
CA PRO A 348 37.70 14.28 -9.38
C PRO A 348 39.17 14.03 -9.72
N GLN A 349 39.95 13.57 -8.74
CA GLN A 349 41.37 13.27 -8.91
C GLN A 349 41.59 12.08 -9.84
N LEU A 350 40.84 10.98 -9.65
CA LEU A 350 40.94 9.79 -10.50
C LEU A 350 40.36 10.03 -11.90
N LYS A 351 39.26 10.79 -12.02
CA LYS A 351 38.75 11.25 -13.33
C LYS A 351 39.79 12.05 -14.09
N SER A 352 40.45 12.99 -13.40
CA SER A 352 41.52 13.80 -14.00
C SER A 352 42.69 12.93 -14.43
N LEU A 353 43.09 11.96 -13.60
CA LEU A 353 44.16 11.02 -13.92
C LEU A 353 43.82 10.18 -15.16
N ILE A 354 42.61 9.61 -15.24
CA ILE A 354 42.16 8.85 -16.41
C ILE A 354 42.23 9.72 -17.67
N LYS A 355 41.70 10.94 -17.62
CA LYS A 355 41.74 11.86 -18.77
C LYS A 355 43.17 12.20 -19.18
N LYS A 356 44.05 12.53 -18.22
CA LYS A 356 45.47 12.80 -18.48
C LYS A 356 46.17 11.60 -19.11
N LEU A 357 45.87 10.39 -18.63
CA LEU A 357 46.43 9.17 -19.20
C LEU A 357 45.95 8.96 -20.62
N GLU A 358 44.67 9.19 -20.92
CA GLU A 358 44.06 9.12 -22.25
C GLU A 358 44.69 10.07 -23.27
N GLU A 359 45.05 11.27 -22.84
CA GLU A 359 45.63 12.30 -23.70
C GLU A 359 47.17 12.23 -23.79
N SER A 360 47.84 11.62 -22.80
CA SER A 360 49.30 11.63 -22.71
C SER A 360 49.97 10.50 -23.51
N GLU A 361 51.09 10.87 -24.16
CA GLU A 361 52.06 9.94 -24.75
C GLU A 361 53.15 9.49 -23.74
N VAL A 362 53.26 10.16 -22.58
CA VAL A 362 54.29 9.92 -21.56
C VAL A 362 53.63 9.47 -20.26
N VAL A 363 53.19 8.20 -20.25
CA VAL A 363 52.49 7.59 -19.10
C VAL A 363 53.35 7.55 -17.83
N SER A 364 54.68 7.47 -17.96
CA SER A 364 55.62 7.48 -16.84
C SER A 364 55.61 8.76 -16.01
N ALA A 365 55.04 9.86 -16.53
CA ALA A 365 54.85 11.09 -15.75
C ALA A 365 53.87 10.92 -14.58
N TYR A 366 53.04 9.87 -14.60
CA TYR A 366 52.00 9.59 -13.60
C TYR A 366 52.30 8.32 -12.79
N THR A 367 53.55 7.87 -12.75
CA THR A 367 53.94 6.60 -12.14
C THR A 367 53.49 6.48 -10.68
N GLU A 368 53.65 7.54 -9.89
CA GLU A 368 53.26 7.54 -8.47
C GLU A 368 51.73 7.37 -8.30
N ASP A 369 50.94 8.15 -9.04
CA ASP A 369 49.47 8.07 -9.01
C ASP A 369 48.95 6.69 -9.45
N ILE A 370 49.57 6.11 -10.49
CA ILE A 370 49.23 4.78 -11.01
C ILE A 370 49.52 3.70 -9.96
N ILE A 371 50.69 3.77 -9.30
CA ILE A 371 51.08 2.82 -8.25
C ILE A 371 50.17 2.97 -7.03
N ASN A 372 49.78 4.19 -6.65
CA ASN A 372 48.86 4.45 -5.54
C ASN A 372 47.46 3.85 -5.79
N CYS A 373 47.08 3.67 -7.06
CA CYS A 373 45.86 2.94 -7.45
C CYS A 373 46.03 1.40 -7.39
N GLY A 374 47.21 0.90 -7.04
CA GLY A 374 47.50 -0.54 -6.91
C GLY A 374 47.93 -1.24 -8.20
N TYR A 375 48.28 -0.50 -9.25
CA TYR A 375 48.79 -1.12 -10.48
C TYR A 375 50.25 -1.61 -10.29
N THR A 376 50.49 -2.89 -10.52
CA THR A 376 51.81 -3.53 -10.36
C THR A 376 52.46 -3.95 -11.68
N GLY A 377 51.81 -3.68 -12.81
CA GLY A 377 52.32 -4.02 -14.13
C GLY A 377 53.33 -3.01 -14.70
N PRO A 378 53.87 -3.27 -15.90
CA PRO A 378 54.75 -2.33 -16.58
C PRO A 378 54.04 -1.03 -16.95
N ILE A 379 54.57 0.12 -16.52
CA ILE A 379 54.00 1.44 -16.80
C ILE A 379 54.55 1.97 -18.13
N ASN A 380 53.78 1.81 -19.20
CA ASN A 380 54.11 2.33 -20.53
C ASN A 380 52.84 2.50 -21.40
N THR A 381 52.98 3.14 -22.55
CA THR A 381 51.87 3.44 -23.48
C THR A 381 51.15 2.21 -24.01
N LYS A 382 51.81 1.04 -24.13
CA LYS A 382 51.17 -0.21 -24.57
C LYS A 382 50.23 -0.79 -23.52
N LYS A 383 50.39 -0.39 -22.26
CA LYS A 383 49.65 -0.89 -21.08
C LYS A 383 48.63 0.10 -20.53
N LYS A 384 48.34 1.14 -21.29
CA LYS A 384 47.42 2.22 -20.92
C LYS A 384 46.02 1.75 -20.55
N GLU A 385 45.43 0.83 -21.30
CA GLU A 385 44.10 0.27 -20.97
C GLU A 385 44.13 -0.55 -19.67
N ASP A 386 45.18 -1.34 -19.45
CA ASP A 386 45.34 -2.12 -18.20
C ASP A 386 45.49 -1.17 -16.98
N ILE A 387 46.19 -0.05 -17.15
CA ILE A 387 46.36 0.99 -16.12
C ILE A 387 45.02 1.67 -15.83
N ILE A 388 44.30 2.12 -16.86
CA ILE A 388 42.97 2.75 -16.70
C ILE A 388 42.02 1.77 -16.01
N ARG A 389 42.04 0.49 -16.42
CA ARG A 389 41.24 -0.56 -15.79
C ARG A 389 41.57 -0.72 -14.31
N ALA A 390 42.85 -0.67 -13.93
CA ALA A 390 43.25 -0.74 -12.52
C ALA A 390 42.75 0.47 -11.72
N ILE A 391 42.79 1.68 -12.27
CA ILE A 391 42.25 2.88 -11.63
C ILE A 391 40.74 2.76 -11.42
N VAL A 392 40.01 2.28 -12.43
CA VAL A 392 38.56 2.04 -12.34
C VAL A 392 38.22 1.00 -11.26
N LEU A 393 38.98 -0.10 -11.22
CA LEU A 393 38.82 -1.12 -10.19
C LEU A 393 39.14 -0.57 -8.81
N HIS A 394 40.21 0.21 -8.66
CA HIS A 394 40.58 0.85 -7.41
C HIS A 394 39.44 1.72 -6.85
N ALA A 395 38.89 2.62 -7.68
CA ALA A 395 37.78 3.49 -7.28
C ALA A 395 36.53 2.71 -6.84
N THR A 396 36.15 1.68 -7.61
CA THR A 396 34.94 0.90 -7.33
C THR A 396 35.11 -0.10 -6.18
N MET A 397 36.30 -0.67 -6.00
CA MET A 397 36.62 -1.53 -4.87
C MET A 397 36.51 -0.78 -3.53
N GLN A 398 36.86 0.50 -3.50
CA GLN A 398 36.69 1.34 -2.29
C GLN A 398 35.22 1.44 -1.84
N ARG A 399 34.25 1.25 -2.74
CA ARG A 399 32.81 1.28 -2.43
C ARG A 399 32.21 -0.07 -2.06
N THR A 400 32.95 -1.15 -2.31
CA THR A 400 32.48 -2.52 -2.05
C THR A 400 32.11 -2.77 -0.58
N PRO A 401 32.84 -2.27 0.43
CA PRO A 401 32.43 -2.44 1.83
C PRO A 401 31.05 -1.83 2.13
N MET A 402 30.77 -0.62 1.62
CA MET A 402 29.49 0.07 1.79
C MET A 402 28.36 -0.69 1.10
N LEU A 403 28.60 -1.16 -0.13
CA LEU A 403 27.63 -1.98 -0.86
C LEU A 403 27.37 -3.32 -0.19
N LYS A 404 28.39 -3.90 0.48
CA LYS A 404 28.22 -5.13 1.25
C LYS A 404 27.32 -4.91 2.45
N GLU A 405 27.56 -3.88 3.25
CA GLU A 405 26.65 -3.55 4.36
C GLU A 405 25.24 -3.24 3.87
N LEU A 406 25.11 -2.47 2.78
CA LEU A 406 23.81 -2.18 2.17
C LEU A 406 23.08 -3.46 1.76
N ARG A 407 23.81 -4.41 1.15
CA ARG A 407 23.29 -5.73 0.79
C ARG A 407 22.86 -6.54 2.03
N ASP A 408 23.67 -6.54 3.09
CA ASP A 408 23.37 -7.25 4.33
C ASP A 408 22.08 -6.71 4.99
N GLY A 409 21.86 -5.39 4.91
CA GLY A 409 20.62 -4.76 5.38
C GLY A 409 19.40 -5.06 4.50
N LEU A 410 19.60 -5.08 3.17
CA LEU A 410 18.55 -5.46 2.22
C LEU A 410 18.08 -6.90 2.38
N ASP A 411 18.84 -7.78 3.05
CA ASP A 411 18.49 -9.20 3.16
C ASP A 411 17.30 -9.50 4.07
N ILE A 412 16.77 -8.49 4.76
CA ILE A 412 15.46 -8.63 5.40
C ILE A 412 14.40 -8.99 4.35
N TYR A 413 13.38 -9.74 4.78
CA TYR A 413 12.38 -10.31 3.87
C TYR A 413 12.99 -11.22 2.78
N ASN A 414 14.21 -11.73 2.94
CA ASN A 414 14.90 -12.56 1.95
C ASN A 414 15.08 -11.87 0.58
N LEU A 415 15.07 -10.53 0.54
CA LEU A 415 15.12 -9.77 -0.72
C LEU A 415 16.43 -10.01 -1.49
N THR A 416 17.57 -10.35 -0.87
CA THR A 416 18.78 -10.64 -1.66
C THR A 416 18.68 -11.93 -2.47
N THR A 417 17.84 -12.89 -2.05
CA THR A 417 17.51 -14.09 -2.82
C THR A 417 16.73 -13.71 -4.07
N VAL A 418 15.70 -12.87 -3.94
CA VAL A 418 14.91 -12.38 -5.07
C VAL A 418 15.75 -11.52 -6.01
N LEU A 419 16.55 -10.59 -5.48
CA LEU A 419 17.49 -9.79 -6.26
C LEU A 419 18.44 -10.66 -7.08
N ARG A 420 18.90 -11.79 -6.55
CA ARG A 420 19.79 -12.70 -7.28
C ARG A 420 19.06 -13.45 -8.39
N GLN A 421 17.87 -13.96 -8.11
CA GLN A 421 17.13 -14.87 -9.00
C GLN A 421 16.25 -14.15 -10.04
N ARG A 422 15.85 -12.90 -9.80
CA ARG A 422 14.89 -12.12 -10.61
C ARG A 422 15.36 -10.69 -10.82
N GLN A 423 16.58 -10.54 -11.32
CA GLN A 423 17.26 -9.23 -11.48
C GLN A 423 16.46 -8.27 -12.38
N GLU A 424 15.92 -8.80 -13.48
CA GLU A 424 15.15 -8.08 -14.49
C GLU A 424 13.92 -7.38 -13.91
N TYR A 425 13.26 -7.99 -12.92
CA TYR A 425 12.06 -7.44 -12.27
C TYR A 425 12.39 -6.55 -11.07
N CYS A 426 13.59 -6.67 -10.51
CA CYS A 426 14.02 -5.82 -9.40
C CYS A 426 14.69 -4.52 -9.89
N ARG A 427 15.27 -4.53 -11.09
CA ARG A 427 16.10 -3.43 -11.61
C ARG A 427 15.39 -2.08 -11.54
N GLY A 428 14.11 -2.02 -11.92
CA GLY A 428 13.29 -0.80 -11.94
C GLY A 428 13.06 -0.16 -10.56
N LEU A 429 13.25 -0.92 -9.48
CA LEU A 429 13.10 -0.45 -8.09
C LEU A 429 14.36 0.27 -7.57
N PHE A 430 15.52 0.02 -8.18
CA PHE A 430 16.81 0.54 -7.68
C PHE A 430 17.50 1.48 -8.66
N VAL A 431 17.35 1.25 -9.96
CA VAL A 431 18.07 2.01 -11.00
C VAL A 431 17.12 3.01 -11.67
N PRO A 432 17.52 4.29 -11.83
CA PRO A 432 16.76 5.24 -12.64
C PRO A 432 16.52 4.72 -14.06
N ASP A 433 15.32 4.94 -14.56
CA ASP A 433 14.98 4.80 -15.97
C ASP A 433 14.87 6.18 -16.63
N ASN A 434 14.79 6.18 -17.97
CA ASN A 434 14.62 7.42 -18.74
C ASN A 434 13.21 8.03 -18.57
N ASN A 435 12.26 7.27 -18.02
CA ASN A 435 10.91 7.75 -17.73
C ASN A 435 10.90 8.38 -16.35
N ASN A 436 10.61 9.67 -16.25
CA ASN A 436 10.52 10.36 -14.97
C ASN A 436 9.32 9.82 -14.17
N ASN A 437 9.55 8.81 -13.33
CA ASN A 437 8.52 8.16 -12.52
C ASN A 437 8.09 8.99 -11.30
N LYS A 438 8.55 10.26 -11.20
CA LYS A 438 8.09 11.23 -10.21
C LYS A 438 6.59 11.49 -10.40
N VAL A 439 5.92 11.89 -9.32
CA VAL A 439 4.51 12.32 -9.39
C VAL A 439 4.44 13.56 -10.27
N ASP A 440 3.61 13.50 -11.31
CA ASP A 440 3.32 14.61 -12.21
C ASP A 440 1.88 15.12 -11.99
N SER A 441 1.58 16.27 -12.58
CA SER A 441 0.29 16.95 -12.52
C SER A 441 -0.82 16.01 -12.99
N ASN A 442 -0.61 15.33 -14.11
CA ASN A 442 -1.54 14.35 -14.68
C ASN A 442 -1.85 13.20 -13.72
N TYR A 443 -0.86 12.71 -12.98
CA TYR A 443 -1.06 11.67 -11.99
C TYR A 443 -1.98 12.15 -10.88
N ILE A 444 -1.75 13.33 -10.29
CA ILE A 444 -2.66 13.84 -9.24
C ILE A 444 -4.07 14.05 -9.81
N VAL A 445 -4.19 14.73 -10.95
CA VAL A 445 -5.48 15.09 -11.56
C VAL A 445 -6.31 13.86 -11.92
N SER A 446 -5.69 12.82 -12.49
CA SER A 446 -6.38 11.58 -12.88
C SER A 446 -6.92 10.76 -11.70
N HIS A 447 -6.43 11.01 -10.48
CA HIS A 447 -6.91 10.34 -9.27
C HIS A 447 -7.86 11.20 -8.42
N LEU A 448 -8.19 12.42 -8.87
CA LEU A 448 -9.22 13.22 -8.20
C LEU A 448 -10.59 12.56 -8.34
N ALA A 449 -11.31 12.47 -7.24
CA ALA A 449 -12.68 11.99 -7.14
C ALA A 449 -13.55 13.12 -6.53
N PRO A 450 -13.93 14.14 -7.33
CA PRO A 450 -14.67 15.28 -6.82
C PRO A 450 -16.15 14.95 -6.56
N GLU A 451 -16.63 15.35 -5.39
CA GLU A 451 -18.04 15.34 -5.00
C GLU A 451 -18.71 16.61 -5.52
N MET A 452 -19.12 16.57 -6.79
CA MET A 452 -19.70 17.72 -7.48
C MET A 452 -21.16 17.98 -7.04
N SER A 453 -21.54 19.26 -7.00
CA SER A 453 -22.93 19.70 -6.92
C SER A 453 -23.70 19.34 -8.19
N GLU A 454 -25.02 19.51 -8.15
CA GLU A 454 -25.91 19.24 -9.29
C GLU A 454 -25.46 20.00 -10.56
N THR A 455 -25.32 19.25 -11.67
CA THR A 455 -24.91 19.76 -12.97
C THR A 455 -25.79 20.94 -13.40
N GLY A 456 -25.17 22.06 -13.76
CA GLY A 456 -25.88 23.29 -14.17
C GLY A 456 -26.20 24.26 -13.02
N SER A 457 -25.99 23.87 -11.76
CA SER A 457 -26.09 24.80 -10.63
C SER A 457 -24.95 25.83 -10.62
N MET A 458 -25.18 26.98 -9.97
CA MET A 458 -24.11 27.97 -9.77
C MET A 458 -22.95 27.42 -8.91
N LYS A 459 -23.25 26.46 -8.03
CA LYS A 459 -22.25 25.75 -7.24
C LYS A 459 -21.34 24.91 -8.14
N TYR A 460 -21.93 24.09 -9.01
CA TYR A 460 -21.21 23.27 -9.98
C TYR A 460 -20.24 24.09 -10.85
N ILE A 461 -20.68 25.26 -11.36
CA ILE A 461 -19.82 26.12 -12.18
C ILE A 461 -18.57 26.58 -11.40
N LYS A 462 -18.73 26.95 -10.12
CA LYS A 462 -17.60 27.35 -9.26
C LYS A 462 -16.66 26.17 -8.98
N GLU A 463 -17.20 24.99 -8.73
CA GLU A 463 -16.44 23.77 -8.43
C GLU A 463 -15.57 23.36 -9.63
N VAL A 464 -16.13 23.34 -10.83
CA VAL A 464 -15.37 23.08 -12.08
C VAL A 464 -14.24 24.10 -12.24
N LYS A 465 -14.51 25.38 -11.97
CA LYS A 465 -13.51 26.44 -12.06
C LYS A 465 -12.34 26.21 -11.10
N ILE A 466 -12.62 25.80 -9.86
CA ILE A 466 -11.61 25.48 -8.85
C ILE A 466 -10.77 24.27 -9.28
N LEU A 467 -11.40 23.24 -9.86
CA LEU A 467 -10.66 22.08 -10.37
C LEU A 467 -9.72 22.46 -11.52
N ASN A 468 -10.16 23.33 -12.44
CA ASN A 468 -9.30 23.85 -13.50
C ASN A 468 -8.13 24.64 -12.91
N TYR A 469 -8.38 25.52 -11.94
CA TYR A 469 -7.32 26.24 -11.24
C TYR A 469 -6.33 25.32 -10.54
N PHE A 470 -6.80 24.22 -9.95
CA PHE A 470 -5.91 23.25 -9.34
C PHE A 470 -5.04 22.53 -10.37
N GLN A 471 -5.62 22.16 -11.53
CA GLN A 471 -4.85 21.58 -12.63
C GLN A 471 -3.81 22.58 -13.17
N ASP A 472 -4.21 23.82 -13.45
CA ASP A 472 -3.32 24.88 -13.94
C ASP A 472 -2.16 25.13 -12.96
N PHE A 473 -2.46 25.16 -11.67
CA PHE A 473 -1.47 25.29 -10.60
C PHE A 473 -0.45 24.16 -10.61
N LEU A 474 -0.90 22.91 -10.75
CA LEU A 474 0.01 21.76 -10.81
C LEU A 474 0.90 21.80 -12.04
N ILE A 475 0.37 22.19 -13.20
CA ILE A 475 1.14 22.33 -14.45
C ILE A 475 2.18 23.45 -14.30
N GLU A 476 1.79 24.60 -13.73
CA GLU A 476 2.71 25.71 -13.49
C GLU A 476 3.86 25.31 -12.55
N LEU A 477 3.60 24.47 -11.54
CA LEU A 477 4.65 23.92 -10.68
C LEU A 477 5.62 22.97 -11.40
N GLU A 478 5.25 22.41 -12.55
CA GLU A 478 6.13 21.59 -13.38
C GLU A 478 6.96 22.45 -14.32
N ASP A 479 6.32 23.43 -14.97
CA ASP A 479 6.96 24.36 -15.89
C ASP A 479 8.02 25.23 -15.19
N ASN A 480 7.79 25.57 -13.91
CA ASN A 480 8.66 26.43 -13.11
C ASN A 480 9.75 25.68 -12.31
N GLN A 481 9.94 24.37 -12.52
CA GLN A 481 11.02 23.64 -11.85
C GLN A 481 12.38 24.06 -12.39
N SER A 482 13.08 24.91 -11.64
CA SER A 482 14.48 25.26 -11.91
C SER A 482 15.42 24.36 -11.10
N GLU A 483 16.47 23.84 -11.73
CA GLU A 483 17.46 22.99 -11.07
C GLU A 483 18.22 23.79 -9.99
N GLY A 484 17.84 23.64 -8.72
CA GLY A 484 18.67 24.10 -7.60
C GLY A 484 17.97 24.72 -6.39
N ASP A 485 16.65 24.96 -6.42
CA ASP A 485 15.94 25.54 -5.28
C ASP A 485 15.21 24.46 -4.46
N GLU A 486 15.83 23.99 -3.37
CA GLU A 486 15.26 22.92 -2.51
C GLU A 486 13.97 23.36 -1.79
N ASP A 487 13.76 24.67 -1.63
CA ASP A 487 12.63 25.24 -0.91
C ASP A 487 11.42 25.50 -1.82
N GLN A 488 11.58 25.41 -3.14
CA GLN A 488 10.48 25.59 -4.08
C GLN A 488 9.40 24.52 -3.88
N LEU A 489 8.13 24.92 -3.99
CA LEU A 489 7.00 24.00 -3.98
C LEU A 489 7.03 23.17 -5.26
N THR A 490 6.78 21.87 -5.15
CA THR A 490 6.80 20.93 -6.29
C THR A 490 5.56 20.06 -6.27
N VAL A 491 5.21 19.46 -7.41
CA VAL A 491 4.09 18.52 -7.51
C VAL A 491 4.19 17.36 -6.50
N PRO A 492 5.36 16.71 -6.29
CA PRO A 492 5.54 15.74 -5.21
C PRO A 492 5.22 16.28 -3.81
N LYS A 493 5.59 17.53 -3.49
CA LYS A 493 5.24 18.17 -2.20
C LYS A 493 3.72 18.38 -2.07
N VAL A 494 3.02 18.71 -3.17
CA VAL A 494 1.55 18.80 -3.17
C VAL A 494 0.92 17.42 -2.90
N MET A 495 1.40 16.37 -3.58
CA MET A 495 0.94 15.00 -3.34
C MET A 495 1.17 14.57 -1.88
N GLN A 496 2.33 14.88 -1.32
CA GLN A 496 2.67 14.59 0.08
C GLN A 496 1.76 15.34 1.05
N TRP A 497 1.45 16.61 0.78
CA TRP A 497 0.50 17.36 1.60
C TRP A 497 -0.91 16.74 1.56
N LEU A 498 -1.36 16.31 0.37
CA LEU A 498 -2.69 15.69 0.19
C LEU A 498 -2.82 14.30 0.84
N THR A 499 -1.75 13.51 0.87
CA THR A 499 -1.84 12.06 1.11
C THR A 499 -0.82 11.49 2.11
N GLY A 500 0.17 12.30 2.52
CA GLY A 500 1.35 11.87 3.26
C GLY A 500 2.42 11.18 2.42
N GLN A 501 2.19 10.96 1.12
CA GLN A 501 3.10 10.26 0.21
C GLN A 501 3.55 11.20 -0.92
N ALA A 502 4.86 11.28 -1.22
CA ALA A 502 5.38 12.13 -2.30
C ALA A 502 5.67 11.37 -3.62
N HIS A 503 5.57 10.03 -3.62
CA HIS A 503 5.85 9.17 -4.77
C HIS A 503 4.57 8.60 -5.39
N ARG A 504 4.65 8.08 -6.62
CA ARG A 504 3.57 7.27 -7.20
C ARG A 504 3.53 5.93 -6.47
N HIS A 505 2.33 5.37 -6.26
CA HIS A 505 2.20 4.02 -5.72
C HIS A 505 3.02 3.03 -6.54
N LEU A 506 3.70 2.10 -5.90
CA LEU A 506 4.58 1.18 -6.61
C LEU A 506 3.78 0.10 -7.36
N GLN A 507 2.69 -0.38 -6.77
CA GLN A 507 1.82 -1.40 -7.37
C GLN A 507 0.75 -0.76 -8.27
N LEU A 508 0.44 -1.38 -9.41
CA LEU A 508 -0.61 -0.89 -10.31
C LEU A 508 -1.99 -0.98 -9.65
N SER A 509 -2.25 -2.09 -8.94
CA SER A 509 -3.49 -2.30 -8.20
C SER A 509 -3.75 -1.23 -7.14
N GLU A 510 -2.71 -0.70 -6.50
CA GLU A 510 -2.81 0.44 -5.58
C GLU A 510 -3.14 1.73 -6.33
N ARG A 511 -2.51 1.98 -7.49
CA ARG A 511 -2.80 3.16 -8.33
C ARG A 511 -4.27 3.19 -8.77
N GLU A 512 -4.81 2.05 -9.21
CA GLU A 512 -6.19 1.96 -9.69
C GLU A 512 -7.21 2.26 -8.58
N ARG A 513 -6.93 1.80 -7.36
CA ARG A 513 -7.78 2.00 -6.17
C ARG A 513 -7.61 3.37 -5.54
N PHE A 514 -6.44 3.98 -5.71
CA PHE A 514 -6.13 5.28 -5.13
C PHE A 514 -7.05 6.37 -5.68
N LYS A 515 -7.65 7.14 -4.78
CA LYS A 515 -8.50 8.29 -5.12
C LYS A 515 -8.29 9.39 -4.09
N ILE A 516 -8.29 10.62 -4.56
CA ILE A 516 -8.28 11.82 -3.72
C ILE A 516 -9.69 12.40 -3.74
N THR A 517 -10.42 12.25 -2.64
CA THR A 517 -11.77 12.81 -2.54
C THR A 517 -11.67 14.34 -2.48
N VAL A 518 -12.38 15.02 -3.38
CA VAL A 518 -12.43 16.49 -3.40
C VAL A 518 -13.82 16.96 -3.01
N CYS A 519 -13.93 17.68 -1.90
CA CYS A 519 -15.16 18.29 -1.42
C CYS A 519 -15.12 19.81 -1.59
N PHE A 520 -16.29 20.44 -1.59
CA PHE A 520 -16.43 21.89 -1.77
C PHE A 520 -17.29 22.51 -0.67
N GLU A 521 -16.71 23.46 0.07
CA GLU A 521 -17.39 24.20 1.12
C GLU A 521 -17.94 25.52 0.55
N HIS A 522 -19.28 25.66 0.56
CA HIS A 522 -19.99 26.81 0.00
C HIS A 522 -20.57 27.75 1.06
N ALA A 523 -20.61 27.33 2.32
CA ALA A 523 -21.31 28.01 3.41
C ALA A 523 -20.36 28.57 4.47
N CYS A 524 -19.12 28.93 4.09
CA CYS A 524 -18.15 29.45 5.05
C CYS A 524 -18.65 30.72 5.78
N PHE A 525 -19.36 31.61 5.09
CA PHE A 525 -19.95 32.82 5.69
C PHE A 525 -21.13 32.53 6.64
N GLU A 526 -21.81 31.40 6.49
CA GLU A 526 -22.85 30.98 7.44
C GLU A 526 -22.23 30.51 8.76
N ARG A 527 -21.03 29.92 8.69
CA ARG A 527 -20.28 29.43 9.85
C ARG A 527 -19.48 30.52 10.55
N MET A 528 -18.86 31.40 9.78
CA MET A 528 -18.10 32.56 10.27
C MET A 528 -18.40 33.77 9.39
N PRO A 529 -19.24 34.72 9.81
CA PRO A 529 -19.66 35.83 8.94
C PRO A 529 -18.54 36.80 8.54
N ASP A 530 -17.52 37.00 9.39
CA ASP A 530 -16.54 38.10 9.26
C ASP A 530 -15.12 37.66 8.84
N HIS A 531 -14.94 36.42 8.37
CA HIS A 531 -13.62 35.95 7.95
C HIS A 531 -13.25 36.46 6.54
N SER A 532 -11.96 36.77 6.33
CA SER A 532 -11.45 37.31 5.07
C SER A 532 -10.86 36.26 4.13
N VAL A 533 -10.54 35.07 4.64
CA VAL A 533 -9.93 33.97 3.88
C VAL A 533 -10.28 32.64 4.53
N CYS A 534 -10.46 31.60 3.73
CA CYS A 534 -10.46 30.21 4.17
C CYS A 534 -9.34 29.47 3.46
N PHE A 535 -8.59 28.64 4.18
CA PHE A 535 -7.65 27.71 3.57
C PHE A 535 -8.34 26.37 3.26
N PRO A 536 -7.88 25.64 2.23
CA PRO A 536 -8.29 24.25 2.03
C PRO A 536 -7.98 23.40 3.27
N VAL A 537 -8.89 22.49 3.58
CA VAL A 537 -8.72 21.54 4.69
C VAL A 537 -8.36 20.18 4.11
N VAL A 538 -7.26 19.61 4.57
CA VAL A 538 -6.78 18.30 4.12
C VAL A 538 -6.85 17.29 5.27
N SER A 539 -7.36 16.11 4.95
CA SER A 539 -7.26 14.92 5.78
C SER A 539 -6.46 13.88 5.00
N ALA A 540 -5.15 13.83 5.21
CA ALA A 540 -4.27 12.91 4.50
C ALA A 540 -4.63 11.43 4.75
N CYS A 541 -5.04 11.10 5.99
CA CYS A 541 -5.53 9.76 6.36
C CYS A 541 -6.78 9.33 5.60
N ALA A 542 -7.66 10.28 5.27
CA ALA A 542 -8.86 10.02 4.48
C ALA A 542 -8.68 10.37 2.99
N GLN A 543 -7.46 10.76 2.57
CA GLN A 543 -7.13 11.22 1.23
C GLN A 543 -8.15 12.25 0.70
N THR A 544 -8.59 13.16 1.58
CA THR A 544 -9.66 14.11 1.29
C THR A 544 -9.14 15.55 1.37
N ILE A 545 -9.47 16.36 0.37
CA ILE A 545 -9.29 17.81 0.39
C ILE A 545 -10.63 18.51 0.26
N THR A 546 -10.85 19.55 1.06
CA THR A 546 -12.03 20.41 0.96
C THR A 546 -11.64 21.81 0.54
N PHE A 547 -12.12 22.27 -0.61
CA PHE A 547 -11.87 23.62 -1.13
C PHE A 547 -12.97 24.61 -0.69
N PRO A 548 -12.61 25.76 -0.10
CA PRO A 548 -13.55 26.82 0.23
C PRO A 548 -13.91 27.66 -1.00
N THR A 549 -15.12 27.53 -1.52
CA THR A 549 -15.48 28.08 -2.85
C THR A 549 -15.65 29.60 -2.88
N ALA A 550 -15.80 30.24 -1.72
CA ALA A 550 -16.02 31.68 -1.61
C ALA A 550 -14.75 32.53 -1.87
N HIS A 551 -13.56 31.98 -1.59
CA HIS A 551 -12.28 32.71 -1.56
C HIS A 551 -11.28 32.24 -2.63
N LEU A 552 -11.79 31.51 -3.64
CA LEU A 552 -11.02 30.95 -4.75
C LEU A 552 -11.64 31.44 -6.08
N GLY A 553 -11.96 32.73 -6.15
CA GLY A 553 -12.72 33.33 -7.25
C GLY A 553 -11.87 33.57 -8.49
N THR A 554 -10.60 33.91 -8.32
CA THR A 554 -9.60 34.02 -9.40
C THR A 554 -8.48 33.01 -9.24
N TYR A 555 -7.67 32.84 -10.30
CA TYR A 555 -6.52 31.94 -10.26
C TYR A 555 -5.44 32.44 -9.29
N GLU A 556 -5.21 33.75 -9.23
CA GLU A 556 -4.22 34.36 -8.33
C GLU A 556 -4.60 34.14 -6.86
N GLU A 557 -5.88 34.33 -6.52
CA GLU A 557 -6.41 34.03 -5.18
C GLU A 557 -6.21 32.55 -4.85
N PHE A 558 -6.52 31.66 -5.80
CA PHE A 558 -6.32 30.22 -5.64
C PHE A 558 -4.86 29.86 -5.40
N GLN A 559 -3.96 30.34 -6.25
CA GLN A 559 -2.52 30.06 -6.18
C GLN A 559 -1.92 30.54 -4.86
N GLN A 560 -2.22 31.78 -4.44
CA GLN A 560 -1.71 32.35 -3.19
C GLN A 560 -2.21 31.56 -1.98
N ASN A 561 -3.51 31.24 -1.97
CA ASN A 561 -4.16 30.53 -0.87
C ASN A 561 -3.60 29.09 -0.73
N LEU A 562 -3.53 28.36 -1.85
CA LEU A 562 -3.04 26.98 -1.87
C LEU A 562 -1.54 26.91 -1.52
N THR A 563 -0.73 27.81 -2.06
CA THR A 563 0.70 27.89 -1.73
C THR A 563 0.89 28.12 -0.23
N THR A 564 0.17 29.09 0.34
CA THR A 564 0.21 29.39 1.78
C THR A 564 -0.26 28.19 2.62
N ALA A 565 -1.35 27.52 2.21
CA ALA A 565 -1.88 26.37 2.92
C ALA A 565 -0.86 25.21 2.97
N ILE A 566 -0.12 24.98 1.89
CA ILE A 566 0.88 23.92 1.81
C ILE A 566 2.15 24.28 2.60
N THR A 567 2.67 25.50 2.43
CA THR A 567 3.92 25.91 3.08
C THR A 567 3.76 26.07 4.59
N CYS A 568 2.62 26.61 5.04
CA CYS A 568 2.31 26.79 6.45
C CYS A 568 1.51 25.62 7.05
N ALA A 569 1.32 24.50 6.32
CA ALA A 569 0.55 23.34 6.78
C ALA A 569 0.97 22.84 8.18
N LYS A 570 2.27 22.96 8.50
CA LYS A 570 2.85 22.56 9.79
C LYS A 570 2.49 23.51 10.94
N GLU A 571 2.27 24.79 10.66
CA GLU A 571 1.91 25.81 11.65
C GLU A 571 0.42 25.79 11.98
N PHE A 572 -0.43 25.43 11.01
CA PHE A 572 -1.89 25.37 11.17
C PHE A 572 -2.41 24.15 11.96
N GLN A 573 -1.56 23.16 12.25
CA GLN A 573 -1.94 22.00 13.09
C GLN A 573 -1.84 22.29 14.61
N ILE A 574 -1.32 23.47 15.00
CA ILE A 574 -1.23 23.91 16.40
C ILE A 574 -2.42 24.83 16.72
N VAL A 575 -3.63 24.28 16.82
CA VAL A 575 -4.77 24.93 17.50
C VAL A 575 -5.59 23.92 18.28
#